data_AF-A0A6N3D376-F1
#
_entry.id   AF-A0A6N3D376-F1
#
_cell.length_a   1.000
_cell.length_b   1.000
_cell.length_c   1.000
_cell.angle_alpha   90.00
_cell.angle_beta   90.00
_cell.angle_gamma   90.00
#
_symmetry.space_group_name_H-M   'P 1'
#
loop_
_entity.id
_entity.type
_entity.pdbx_description
1 polymer ?
#
loop_
_entity_poly.entity_id
_entity_poly.type
_entity_poly.pdbx_seq_one_letter_code
_entity_poly.pdbx_strand_id
1 'polypeptide(L)' 'MLNAISFYRVSRWLYLHHIPVLPKLITLLIFLIYNSKIPYQAKIGRGSTFGYGGMGVVIHSKSIIGVNCTICQQVSIGG' A
#
# COMPACT_ATOMS: atom_id res chain seq x y z
N MET A 1 14.24 -5.14 -6.43
CA MET A 1 13.19 -5.96 -5.77
C MET A 1 11.83 -5.36 -6.08
N LEU A 2 10.80 -6.18 -6.31
CA LEU A 2 9.43 -5.70 -6.43
C LEU A 2 9.00 -5.06 -5.10
N ASN A 3 8.44 -3.86 -5.16
CA ASN A 3 8.01 -3.10 -3.99
C ASN A 3 6.49 -3.06 -3.92
N ALA A 4 5.91 -3.30 -2.74
CA ALA A 4 4.48 -3.24 -2.49
C ALA A 4 3.86 -1.88 -2.91
N ILE A 5 4.66 -0.81 -2.95
CA ILE A 5 4.19 0.51 -3.41
C ILE A 5 3.68 0.45 -4.85
N SER A 6 4.33 -0.30 -5.75
CA SER A 6 3.92 -0.37 -7.15
C SER A 6 2.52 -0.99 -7.29
N PHE A 7 2.29 -2.10 -6.60
CA PHE A 7 0.97 -2.75 -6.54
C PHE A 7 -0.07 -1.83 -5.90
N TYR A 8 0.27 -1.13 -4.82
CA TYR A 8 -0.61 -0.16 -4.20
C TYR A 8 -0.97 1.01 -5.15
N ARG A 9 -0.02 1.50 -5.97
CA ARG A 9 -0.31 2.57 -6.94
C ARG A 9 -1.32 2.10 -7.98
N VAL A 10 -1.17 0.88 -8.48
CA VAL A 10 -2.11 0.27 -9.43
C VAL A 10 -3.48 0.08 -8.77
N SER A 11 -3.55 -0.52 -7.59
CA SER A 11 -4.82 -0.73 -6.88
C SER A 11 -5.53 0.58 -6.54
N ARG A 12 -4.79 1.62 -6.14
CA ARG A 12 -5.34 2.94 -5.89
C ARG A 12 -5.80 3.63 -7.17
N TRP A 13 -5.07 3.52 -8.28
CA TRP A 13 -5.50 4.06 -9.56
C TRP A 13 -6.82 3.41 -10.01
N LEU A 14 -6.92 2.08 -9.92
CA LEU A 14 -8.15 1.33 -10.22
C LEU A 14 -9.32 1.75 -9.31
N TYR A 15 -9.04 1.97 -8.02
CA TYR A 15 -10.04 2.46 -7.06
C TYR A 15 -10.54 3.86 -7.44
N LEU A 16 -9.65 4.77 -7.82
CA LEU A 16 -10.03 6.12 -8.27
C LEU A 16 -10.82 6.10 -9.58
N HIS A 17 -10.62 5.08 -10.42
CA HIS A 17 -11.42 4.85 -11.64
C HIS A 17 -12.69 4.01 -11.39
N HIS A 18 -13.11 3.88 -10.12
CA HIS A 18 -14.37 3.27 -9.71
C HIS A 18 -14.50 1.78 -10.08
N ILE A 19 -13.38 1.06 -10.18
CA ILE A 19 -13.37 -0.38 -10.43
C ILE A 19 -13.58 -1.12 -9.09
N PRO A 20 -14.67 -1.90 -8.91
CA PRO A 20 -15.10 -2.35 -7.59
C PRO A 20 -14.32 -3.55 -7.01
N VAL A 21 -13.79 -4.44 -7.86
CA VAL A 21 -13.24 -5.74 -7.41
C VAL A 21 -11.71 -5.80 -7.51
N LEU A 22 -11.14 -5.29 -8.60
CA LEU A 22 -9.72 -5.43 -8.91
C LEU A 22 -8.78 -4.80 -7.86
N PRO A 23 -9.07 -3.62 -7.26
CA PRO A 23 -8.26 -3.08 -6.17
C PRO A 23 -8.16 -4.01 -4.95
N LYS A 24 -9.26 -4.71 -4.62
CA LYS A 24 -9.31 -5.65 -3.48
C LYS A 24 -8.42 -6.86 -3.74
N LEU A 25 -8.44 -7.40 -4.96
CA LEU A 25 -7.58 -8.52 -5.34
C LEU A 25 -6.10 -8.16 -5.27
N ILE A 26 -5.73 -6.95 -5.69
CA ILE A 26 -4.33 -6.50 -5.60
C ILE A 26 -3.91 -6.30 -4.13
N THR A 27 -4.77 -5.74 -3.28
CA THR A 27 -4.47 -5.64 -1.84
C THR A 27 -4.32 -7.03 -1.20
N LEU A 28 -5.12 -8.02 -1.61
CA LEU A 28 -4.94 -9.41 -1.18
C LEU A 28 -3.61 -9.99 -1.67
N LEU A 29 -3.20 -9.70 -2.91
CA LEU A 29 -1.91 -10.11 -3.45
C LEU A 29 -0.74 -9.50 -2.66
N ILE A 30 -0.84 -8.21 -2.30
CA ILE A 30 0.16 -7.55 -1.43
C ILE A 30 0.24 -8.27 -0.08
N PHE A 31 -0.91 -8.65 0.50
CA PHE A 31 -0.96 -9.39 1.75
C PHE A 31 -0.28 -10.75 1.63
N LEU A 32 -0.52 -11.51 0.56
CA LEU A 32 0.09 -12.84 0.36
C LEU A 32 1.60 -12.78 0.11
N ILE A 33 2.08 -11.82 -0.70
CA ILE A 33 3.50 -11.74 -1.08
C ILE A 33 4.35 -11.10 0.01
N TYR A 34 3.86 -10.02 0.64
CA TYR A 34 4.64 -9.20 1.56
C TYR A 34 4.25 -9.38 3.03
N ASN A 35 3.20 -10.16 3.32
CA ASN A 35 2.58 -10.25 4.63
C ASN A 35 2.17 -8.85 5.17
N SER A 36 1.69 -7.99 4.26
CA SER A 36 1.45 -6.57 4.52
C SER A 36 0.02 -6.17 4.18
N LYS A 37 -0.56 -5.32 5.02
CA LYS A 37 -1.90 -4.78 4.81
C LYS A 37 -1.80 -3.34 4.36
N ILE A 38 -1.81 -3.13 3.03
CA ILE A 38 -1.72 -1.80 2.42
C ILE A 38 -3.00 -1.55 1.61
N PRO A 39 -4.02 -0.91 2.21
CA PRO A 39 -5.29 -0.65 1.55
C PRO A 39 -5.14 0.44 0.48
N TYR A 40 -5.79 0.25 -0.67
CA TYR A 40 -5.84 1.24 -1.76
C TYR A 40 -6.56 2.54 -1.38
N GLN A 41 -7.34 2.53 -0.30
CA GLN A 41 -8.00 3.70 0.27
C GLN A 41 -7.02 4.66 0.96
N ALA A 42 -5.90 4.15 1.49
CA ALA A 42 -4.91 4.99 2.14
C ALA A 42 -4.33 6.00 1.15
N LYS A 43 -4.02 7.21 1.63
CA LYS A 43 -3.43 8.26 0.79
C LYS A 43 -1.94 8.31 1.03
N ILE A 44 -1.16 7.75 0.10
CA ILE A 44 0.31 7.81 0.12
C ILE A 44 0.81 8.80 -0.93
N GLY A 45 1.56 9.81 -0.52
CA GLY A 45 2.16 10.84 -1.40
C GLY A 45 3.20 10.27 -2.37
N ARG A 46 3.51 11.02 -3.43
CA ARG A 46 4.52 10.61 -4.44
C ARG A 46 5.92 10.50 -3.83
N GLY A 47 6.77 9.67 -4.45
CA GLY A 47 8.15 9.43 -4.02
C GLY A 47 8.30 8.60 -2.74
N SER A 48 7.19 8.27 -2.07
CA SER A 48 7.22 7.40 -0.90
C SER A 48 7.43 5.93 -1.29
N THR A 49 8.21 5.20 -0.50
CA THR A 49 8.61 3.81 -0.78
C THR A 49 8.51 2.95 0.47
N PHE A 50 8.41 1.64 0.28
CA PHE A 50 8.52 0.68 1.38
C PHE A 50 9.91 0.03 1.43
N GLY A 51 10.54 0.07 2.60
CA GLY A 51 11.81 -0.61 2.86
C GLY A 51 11.64 -2.14 2.82
N TYR A 52 12.68 -2.85 2.35
CA TYR A 52 12.66 -4.31 2.19
C TYR A 52 11.45 -4.84 1.41
N GLY A 53 11.02 -4.09 0.38
CA GLY A 53 9.83 -4.42 -0.42
C GLY A 53 8.49 -4.13 0.26
N GLY A 54 8.52 -3.74 1.54
CA GLY A 54 7.36 -3.46 2.37
C GLY A 54 6.83 -4.66 3.13
N MET A 55 7.71 -5.55 3.60
CA MET A 55 7.33 -6.70 4.41
C MET A 55 6.77 -6.33 5.78
N GLY A 56 5.66 -6.95 6.17
CA GLY A 56 5.04 -6.79 7.49
C GLY A 56 4.45 -5.40 7.77
N VAL A 57 4.23 -4.57 6.75
CA VAL A 57 3.70 -3.21 6.93
C VAL A 57 2.18 -3.25 7.04
N VAL A 58 1.63 -2.60 8.07
CA VAL A 58 0.18 -2.48 8.28
C VAL A 58 -0.22 -1.02 8.22
N ILE A 59 -1.10 -0.66 7.30
CA ILE A 59 -1.60 0.72 7.14
C ILE A 59 -3.12 0.70 7.24
N HIS A 60 -3.67 1.60 8.05
CA HIS A 60 -5.10 1.80 8.14
C HIS A 60 -5.67 2.50 6.89
N SER A 61 -6.91 2.20 6.52
CA SER A 61 -7.53 2.68 5.27
C SER A 61 -7.69 4.20 5.20
N LYS A 62 -7.75 4.87 6.36
CA LYS A 62 -7.86 6.33 6.48
C LYS A 62 -6.51 7.04 6.61
N SER A 63 -5.40 6.32 6.65
CA SER A 63 -4.08 6.92 6.84
C SER A 63 -3.70 7.84 5.68
N ILE A 64 -3.06 8.96 6.02
CA ILE A 64 -2.49 9.92 5.07
C ILE A 64 -0.98 9.99 5.32
N ILE A 65 -0.21 9.46 4.38
CA ILE A 65 1.25 9.50 4.36
C ILE A 65 1.68 10.58 3.36
N GLY A 66 2.63 11.43 3.78
CA GLY A 66 3.20 12.50 2.97
C GLY A 66 3.99 12.04 1.75
N VAL A 67 4.73 12.99 1.16
CA VAL A 67 5.62 12.76 0.00
C VAL A 67 7.01 12.36 0.45
N ASN A 68 7.72 11.59 -0.38
CA ASN A 68 9.10 11.15 -0.15
C ASN A 68 9.34 10.47 1.21
N CYS A 69 8.34 9.74 1.72
CA CYS A 69 8.47 8.99 2.96
C CYS A 69 9.02 7.58 2.71
N THR A 70 9.93 7.11 3.56
CA THR A 70 10.37 5.71 3.57
C THR A 70 9.72 5.00 4.75
N ILE A 71 8.90 3.98 4.48
CA ILE A 71 8.23 3.16 5.49
C ILE A 71 8.95 1.81 5.55
N CYS A 72 9.67 1.56 6.63
CA CYS A 72 10.42 0.33 6.82
C CYS A 72 9.51 -0.86 7.19
N GLN A 73 10.10 -2.05 7.20
CA GLN A 73 9.44 -3.30 7.55
C GLN A 73 8.79 -3.25 8.94
N GLN A 74 7.68 -3.96 9.10
CA GLN A 74 6.94 -4.11 10.38
C GLN A 74 6.35 -2.82 10.96
N VAL A 75 6.40 -1.70 10.24
CA VAL A 75 5.73 -0.47 10.66
C VAL A 75 4.22 -0.65 10.60
N SER A 76 3.55 -0.28 11.69
CA SER A 76 2.09 -0.25 11.78
C SER A 76 1.59 1.19 11.96
N ILE A 77 0.80 1.66 11.01
CA ILE A 77 0.09 2.94 11.07
C ILE A 77 -1.38 2.60 11.33
N GLY A 78 -1.73 2.59 12.61
CA GLY A 78 -3.11 2.47 13.07
C GLY A 78 -3.94 3.71 12.78
N GLY A 79 -5.24 3.62 13.04
CA GLY A 79 -6.19 4.71 12.91
C GLY A 79 -7.22 4.67 14.02
#